data_AF-A0A1X1RMB0-F1
#
_entry.id   AF-A0A1X1RMB0-F1
#
_cell.length_a   1.000
_cell.length_b   1.000
_cell.length_c   1.000
_cell.angle_alpha   90.00
_cell.angle_beta   90.00
_cell.angle_gamma   90.00
#
_symmetry.space_group_name_H-M   'P 1'
#
loop_
_entity.id
_entity.type
_entity.pdbx_description
1 polymer ?
#
loop_
_entity_poly.entity_id
_entity_poly.type
_entity_poly.pdbx_seq_one_letter_code
_entity_poly.pdbx_strand_id
1 'polypeptide(L)'
;MAAKNTAAAGALADAFAALSVEGKPVTVRALRERARVSTDAASEWLRANRPARDVSPVPTEVLSRVLDPLWSAAVSAARDEQAEADAAERAELVAAETDALTEVAAVTARAEEAEADAAALRRELAALTDRLAAAEAARDEQSSRAAAAGKDAETARAAAHAAELRAAEAQATARTLREVLDSVTAARQNVPGTDA
;
A
#
# COMPACT_ATOMS: atom_id res chain seq x y z
N MET A 1 -17.10 -79.11 57.65
CA MET A 1 -16.72 -77.70 57.40
C MET A 1 -15.21 -77.45 57.49
N ALA A 2 -14.40 -78.25 58.22
CA ALA A 2 -12.96 -78.00 58.38
C ALA A 2 -12.10 -78.25 57.12
N ALA A 3 -12.35 -79.33 56.35
CA ALA A 3 -11.50 -79.70 55.21
C ALA A 3 -11.56 -78.72 54.01
N LYS A 4 -12.68 -77.99 53.83
CA LYS A 4 -12.80 -76.96 52.79
C LYS A 4 -12.00 -75.68 53.12
N ASN A 5 -11.79 -75.40 54.40
CA ASN A 5 -11.12 -74.18 54.85
C ASN A 5 -9.59 -74.26 54.70
N THR A 6 -8.99 -75.42 54.94
CA THR A 6 -7.56 -75.66 54.74
C THR A 6 -7.16 -75.70 53.27
N ALA A 7 -7.99 -76.28 52.40
CA ALA A 7 -7.76 -76.29 50.95
C ALA A 7 -7.81 -74.87 50.34
N ALA A 8 -8.73 -74.02 50.82
CA ALA A 8 -8.83 -72.62 50.38
C ALA A 8 -7.62 -71.78 50.83
N ALA A 9 -7.09 -72.02 52.04
CA ALA A 9 -5.90 -71.34 52.55
C ALA A 9 -4.62 -71.69 51.76
N GLY A 10 -4.47 -72.96 51.34
CA GLY A 10 -3.36 -73.41 50.48
C GLY A 10 -3.40 -72.75 49.10
N ALA A 11 -4.57 -72.75 48.44
CA ALA A 11 -4.75 -72.10 47.14
C ALA A 11 -4.47 -70.58 47.17
N LEU A 12 -4.81 -69.92 48.28
CA LEU A 12 -4.49 -68.50 48.51
C LEU A 12 -2.98 -68.25 48.67
N ALA A 13 -2.27 -69.12 49.41
CA ALA A 13 -0.82 -69.03 49.57
C ALA A 13 -0.08 -69.24 48.23
N ASP A 14 -0.49 -70.23 47.45
CA ASP A 14 0.12 -70.53 46.14
C ASP A 14 -0.13 -69.39 45.13
N ALA A 15 -1.36 -68.85 45.11
CA ALA A 15 -1.71 -67.72 44.26
C ALA A 15 -0.94 -66.45 44.63
N PHE A 16 -0.71 -66.22 45.93
CA PHE A 16 0.11 -65.11 46.42
C PHE A 16 1.57 -65.26 46.00
N ALA A 17 2.15 -66.45 46.16
CA ALA A 17 3.52 -66.73 45.75
C ALA A 17 3.70 -66.55 44.24
N ALA A 18 2.77 -67.06 43.43
CA ALA A 18 2.80 -66.91 41.97
C ALA A 18 2.69 -65.44 41.52
N LEU A 19 1.80 -64.64 42.12
CA LEU A 19 1.69 -63.21 41.82
C LEU A 19 2.95 -62.43 42.23
N SER A 20 3.58 -62.82 43.34
CA SER A 20 4.80 -62.20 43.85
C SER A 20 6.01 -62.50 42.95
N VAL A 21 6.16 -63.74 42.48
CA VAL A 21 7.22 -64.14 41.53
C VAL A 21 7.05 -63.48 40.16
N GLU A 22 5.80 -63.32 39.70
CA GLU A 22 5.49 -62.63 38.44
C GLU A 22 5.68 -61.10 38.51
N GLY A 23 6.03 -60.53 39.67
CA GLY A 23 6.19 -59.08 39.86
C GLY A 23 4.90 -58.27 39.70
N LYS A 24 3.74 -58.93 39.68
CA LYS A 24 2.43 -58.29 39.51
C LYS A 24 1.93 -57.74 40.86
N PRO A 25 1.17 -56.63 40.87
CA PRO A 25 0.66 -56.08 42.11
C PRO A 25 -0.33 -57.05 42.78
N VAL A 26 0.05 -57.55 43.96
CA VAL A 26 -0.80 -58.44 44.77
C VAL A 26 -1.93 -57.63 45.41
N THR A 27 -3.05 -57.53 44.70
CA THR A 27 -4.28 -56.90 45.18
C THR A 27 -5.33 -57.94 45.56
N VAL A 28 -6.33 -57.55 46.37
CA VAL A 28 -7.45 -58.44 46.76
C VAL A 28 -8.13 -59.06 45.54
N ARG A 29 -8.30 -58.28 44.47
CA ARG A 29 -8.89 -58.73 43.20
C ARG A 29 -8.03 -59.79 42.51
N ALA A 30 -6.73 -59.53 42.36
CA ALA A 30 -5.81 -60.44 41.69
C ALA A 30 -5.71 -61.78 42.43
N LEU A 31 -5.70 -61.75 43.77
CA LEU A 31 -5.63 -62.94 44.60
C LEU A 31 -6.93 -63.76 44.52
N ARG A 32 -8.09 -63.09 44.57
CA ARG A 32 -9.41 -63.71 44.42
C ARG A 32 -9.54 -64.44 43.09
N GLU A 33 -9.19 -63.77 41.99
CA GLU A 33 -9.33 -64.32 40.63
C GLU A 33 -8.41 -65.52 40.41
N ARG A 34 -7.18 -65.49 40.96
CA ARG A 34 -6.21 -66.58 40.83
C ARG A 34 -6.55 -67.78 41.72
N ALA A 35 -6.91 -67.55 42.98
CA ALA A 35 -7.22 -68.62 43.93
C ALA A 35 -8.68 -69.14 43.83
N ARG A 36 -9.54 -68.47 43.03
CA ARG A 36 -10.98 -68.77 42.87
C ARG A 36 -11.74 -68.85 44.20
N VAL A 37 -11.43 -67.94 45.12
CA VAL A 37 -12.11 -67.81 46.42
C VAL A 37 -13.03 -66.59 46.47
N SER A 38 -13.77 -66.40 47.57
CA SER A 38 -14.57 -65.19 47.78
C SER A 38 -13.68 -63.97 48.05
N THR A 39 -14.19 -62.76 47.76
CA THR A 39 -13.49 -61.49 48.02
C THR A 39 -13.15 -61.33 49.51
N ASP A 40 -14.05 -61.75 50.40
CA ASP A 40 -13.84 -61.64 51.85
C ASP A 40 -12.71 -62.56 52.32
N ALA A 41 -12.67 -63.81 51.83
CA ALA A 41 -11.58 -64.73 52.14
C ALA A 41 -10.22 -64.23 51.61
N ALA A 42 -10.18 -63.68 50.39
CA ALA A 42 -8.96 -63.09 49.83
C ALA A 42 -8.53 -61.82 50.60
N SER A 43 -9.47 -60.99 51.03
CA SER A 43 -9.19 -59.78 51.81
C SER A 43 -8.71 -60.11 53.22
N GLU A 44 -9.35 -61.07 53.89
CA GLU A 44 -8.98 -61.51 55.23
C GLU A 44 -7.61 -62.18 55.22
N TRP A 45 -7.36 -63.06 54.24
CA TRP A 45 -6.06 -63.70 54.07
C TRP A 45 -4.95 -62.69 53.75
N LEU A 46 -5.21 -61.67 52.92
CA LEU A 46 -4.25 -60.59 52.68
C LEU A 46 -4.02 -59.74 53.92
N ARG A 47 -5.03 -59.43 54.73
CA ARG A 47 -4.79 -58.71 56.00
C ARG A 47 -3.93 -59.52 56.96
N ALA A 48 -4.12 -60.83 57.00
CA ALA A 48 -3.40 -61.73 57.89
C ALA A 48 -1.96 -62.05 57.42
N ASN A 49 -1.74 -62.16 56.10
CA ASN A 49 -0.50 -62.67 55.52
C ASN A 49 0.28 -61.66 54.66
N ARG A 50 -0.25 -60.44 54.44
CA ARG A 50 0.53 -59.40 53.78
C ARG A 50 1.68 -59.02 54.70
N PRO A 51 2.94 -59.09 54.24
CA PRO A 51 4.06 -58.56 55.00
C PRO A 51 3.76 -57.10 55.32
N ALA A 52 3.90 -56.70 56.59
CA ALA A 52 3.97 -55.29 56.91
C ALA A 52 5.02 -54.70 55.96
N ARG A 53 4.58 -53.81 55.07
CA ARG A 53 5.53 -53.02 54.28
C ARG A 53 6.18 -52.09 55.29
N ASP A 54 7.21 -52.56 55.98
CA ASP A 54 8.13 -51.72 56.76
C ASP A 54 8.97 -50.91 55.78
N VAL A 55 8.30 -50.02 55.06
CA VAL A 55 8.94 -48.88 54.44
C VAL A 55 8.91 -47.82 55.53
N SER A 56 10.09 -47.45 56.03
CA SER A 56 10.22 -46.30 56.91
C SER A 56 9.44 -45.14 56.28
N PRO A 57 8.62 -44.38 57.05
CA PRO A 57 7.95 -43.21 56.51
C PRO A 57 9.01 -42.34 55.84
N VAL A 58 8.71 -41.88 54.62
CA VAL A 58 9.58 -40.95 53.91
C VAL A 58 9.85 -39.79 54.86
N PRO A 59 11.13 -39.38 55.06
CA PRO A 59 11.46 -38.31 55.99
C PRO A 59 11.08 -36.97 55.38
N THR A 60 9.77 -36.71 55.28
CA THR A 60 9.17 -35.57 54.58
C THR A 60 9.70 -34.25 55.12
N GLU A 61 9.95 -34.15 56.43
CA GLU A 61 10.52 -32.96 57.07
C GLU A 61 11.97 -32.67 56.68
N VAL A 62 12.75 -33.69 56.36
CA VAL A 62 14.13 -33.53 55.89
C VAL A 62 14.12 -33.21 54.40
N LEU A 63 13.26 -33.87 53.64
CA LEU A 63 13.09 -33.61 52.21
C LEU A 63 12.52 -32.22 51.95
N SER A 64 11.52 -31.75 52.70
CA SER A 64 10.95 -30.40 52.55
C SER A 64 12.01 -29.33 52.83
N ARG A 65 12.80 -29.46 53.90
CA ARG A 65 13.89 -28.52 54.22
C ARG A 65 14.93 -28.38 53.10
N VAL A 66 15.15 -29.42 52.31
CA VAL A 66 16.10 -29.39 51.18
C VAL A 66 15.42 -29.01 49.87
N LEU A 67 14.22 -29.51 49.62
CA LEU A 67 13.50 -29.32 48.36
C LEU A 67 12.78 -27.98 48.29
N ASP A 68 12.26 -27.43 49.38
CA ASP A 68 11.54 -26.16 49.37
C ASP A 68 12.43 -25.00 48.90
N PRO A 69 13.70 -24.86 49.39
CA PRO A 69 14.61 -23.84 48.88
C PRO A 69 14.99 -24.08 47.41
N LEU A 70 15.22 -25.33 46.99
CA LEU A 70 15.57 -25.67 45.62
C LEU A 70 14.42 -25.42 44.65
N TRP A 71 13.20 -25.75 45.05
CA TRP A 71 11.99 -25.50 44.29
C TRP A 71 11.70 -24.00 44.18
N SER A 72 11.83 -23.26 45.28
CA SER A 72 11.70 -21.80 45.25
C SER A 72 12.74 -21.16 44.34
N ALA A 73 13.99 -21.61 44.39
CA ALA A 73 15.06 -21.11 43.52
C ALA A 73 14.78 -21.43 42.05
N ALA A 74 14.31 -22.65 41.74
CA ALA A 74 13.95 -23.05 40.39
C ALA A 74 12.76 -22.24 39.84
N VAL A 75 11.74 -22.00 40.66
CA VAL A 75 10.58 -21.17 40.26
C VAL A 75 10.98 -19.71 40.08
N SER A 76 11.85 -19.16 40.94
CA SER A 76 12.39 -17.82 40.76
C SER A 76 13.21 -17.72 39.48
N ALA A 77 14.13 -18.65 39.23
CA ALA A 77 14.93 -18.68 38.01
C ALA A 77 14.07 -18.77 36.74
N ALA A 78 13.02 -19.60 36.75
CA ALA A 78 12.09 -19.69 35.62
C ALA A 78 11.29 -18.40 35.39
N ARG A 79 10.96 -17.66 36.47
CA ARG A 79 10.30 -16.34 36.34
C ARG A 79 11.25 -15.28 35.81
N ASP A 80 12.50 -15.31 36.27
CA ASP A 80 13.53 -14.37 35.82
C ASP A 80 13.84 -14.61 34.33
N GLU A 81 13.97 -15.87 33.91
CA GLU A 81 14.14 -16.23 32.49
C GLU A 81 12.96 -15.76 31.63
N GLN A 82 11.72 -15.95 32.11
CA GLN A 82 10.54 -15.45 31.40
C GLN A 82 10.52 -13.91 31.34
N ALA A 83 10.90 -13.23 32.42
CA ALA A 83 10.95 -11.77 32.45
C ALA A 83 12.01 -11.21 31.50
N GLU A 84 13.17 -11.88 31.38
CA GLU A 84 14.21 -11.52 30.41
C GLU A 84 13.74 -11.75 28.97
N ALA A 85 13.07 -12.87 28.68
CA ALA A 85 12.50 -13.15 27.37
C ALA A 85 11.43 -12.11 26.98
N ASP A 86 10.51 -11.80 27.88
CA ASP A 86 9.47 -10.78 27.67
C ASP A 86 10.08 -9.39 27.46
N ALA A 87 11.15 -9.05 28.19
CA ALA A 87 11.85 -7.78 28.04
C ALA A 87 12.56 -7.68 26.69
N ALA A 88 13.19 -8.76 26.23
CA ALA A 88 13.81 -8.85 24.91
C ALA A 88 12.78 -8.70 23.79
N GLU A 89 11.67 -9.44 23.85
CA GLU A 89 10.58 -9.34 22.88
C GLU A 89 10.02 -7.92 22.80
N ARG A 90 9.77 -7.28 23.95
CA ARG A 90 9.30 -5.88 23.98
C ARG A 90 10.32 -4.92 23.40
N ALA A 91 11.61 -5.13 23.64
CA ALA A 91 12.66 -4.29 23.07
C ALA A 91 12.70 -4.41 21.54
N GLU A 92 12.57 -5.63 21.01
CA GLU A 92 12.48 -5.89 19.57
C GLU A 92 11.23 -5.26 18.94
N LEU A 93 10.07 -5.39 19.58
CA LEU A 93 8.82 -4.78 19.12
C LEU A 93 8.90 -3.25 19.12
N VAL A 94 9.48 -2.63 20.14
CA VAL A 94 9.67 -1.17 20.21
C VAL A 94 10.65 -0.69 19.14
N ALA A 95 11.72 -1.44 18.88
CA ALA A 95 12.65 -1.13 17.79
C ALA A 95 11.94 -1.20 16.43
N ALA A 96 11.18 -2.27 16.18
CA ALA A 96 10.41 -2.43 14.96
C ALA A 96 9.34 -1.34 14.78
N GLU A 97 8.65 -0.94 15.86
CA GLU A 97 7.70 0.17 15.83
C GLU A 97 8.40 1.51 15.50
N THR A 98 9.56 1.75 16.09
CA THR A 98 10.34 2.98 15.82
C THR A 98 10.80 3.04 14.37
N ASP A 99 11.26 1.92 13.82
CA ASP A 99 11.65 1.81 12.41
C ASP A 99 10.45 2.03 11.49
N ALA A 100 9.31 1.41 11.79
CA ALA A 100 8.07 1.59 11.02
C ALA A 100 7.57 3.04 11.06
N LEU A 101 7.61 3.70 12.23
CA LEU A 101 7.24 5.12 12.36
C LEU A 101 8.19 6.03 11.57
N THR A 102 9.48 5.70 11.54
CA THR A 102 10.48 6.43 10.75
C THR A 102 10.21 6.28 9.25
N GLU A 103 9.87 5.07 8.80
CA GLU A 103 9.50 4.80 7.41
C GLU A 103 8.23 5.57 7.01
N VAL A 104 7.19 5.53 7.85
CA VAL A 104 5.94 6.27 7.62
C VAL A 104 6.22 7.76 7.51
N ALA A 105 7.00 8.34 8.43
CA ALA A 105 7.37 9.75 8.36
C ALA A 105 8.10 10.10 7.05
N ALA A 106 9.02 9.24 6.60
CA ALA A 106 9.73 9.43 5.35
C ALA A 106 8.82 9.30 4.10
N VAL A 107 7.82 8.42 4.14
CA VAL A 107 6.81 8.29 3.06
C VAL A 107 5.91 9.51 3.04
N THR A 108 5.44 9.98 4.19
CA THR A 108 4.59 11.17 4.30
C THR A 108 5.31 12.41 3.78
N ALA A 109 6.57 12.63 4.16
CA ALA A 109 7.36 13.76 3.65
C ALA A 109 7.50 13.73 2.12
N ARG A 110 7.77 12.55 1.54
CA ARG A 110 7.84 12.38 0.07
C ARG A 110 6.49 12.62 -0.61
N ALA A 111 5.38 12.23 0.04
CA ALA A 111 4.04 12.48 -0.49
C ALA A 111 3.70 13.98 -0.48
N GLU A 112 4.03 14.69 0.61
CA GLU A 112 3.84 16.14 0.72
C GLU A 112 4.65 16.91 -0.34
N GLU A 113 5.91 16.50 -0.57
CA GLU A 113 6.75 17.07 -1.63
C GLU A 113 6.16 16.83 -3.02
N ALA A 114 5.72 15.60 -3.31
CA ALA A 114 5.08 15.27 -4.59
C ALA A 114 3.76 16.03 -4.80
N GLU A 115 2.97 16.28 -3.75
CA GLU A 115 1.77 17.09 -3.81
C GLU A 115 2.07 18.56 -4.10
N ALA A 116 3.12 19.11 -3.47
CA ALA A 116 3.59 20.47 -3.73
C ALA A 116 4.07 20.64 -5.17
N ASP A 117 4.83 19.68 -5.70
CA ASP A 117 5.29 19.66 -7.09
C ASP A 117 4.10 19.56 -8.06
N ALA A 118 3.13 18.68 -7.77
CA ALA A 118 1.93 18.55 -8.60
C ALA A 118 1.10 19.84 -8.58
N ALA A 119 1.03 20.57 -7.46
CA ALA A 119 0.38 21.87 -7.38
C ALA A 119 1.13 22.94 -8.19
N ALA A 120 2.47 22.93 -8.17
CA ALA A 120 3.30 23.82 -8.97
C ALA A 120 3.09 23.57 -10.48
N LEU A 121 3.17 22.32 -10.93
CA LEU A 121 2.95 21.95 -12.33
C LEU A 121 1.54 22.32 -12.81
N ARG A 122 0.50 22.16 -11.98
CA ARG A 122 -0.86 22.61 -12.33
C ARG A 122 -0.94 24.12 -12.55
N ARG A 123 -0.24 24.92 -11.72
CA ARG A 123 -0.17 26.38 -11.91
C ARG A 123 0.59 26.76 -13.19
N GLU A 124 1.68 26.06 -13.49
CA GLU A 124 2.44 26.27 -14.73
C GLU A 124 1.61 25.92 -15.97
N LEU A 125 0.88 24.80 -15.95
CA LEU A 125 -0.02 24.41 -17.04
C LEU A 125 -1.14 25.43 -17.24
N ALA A 126 -1.73 25.96 -16.17
CA ALA A 126 -2.72 27.02 -16.27
C ALA A 126 -2.11 28.27 -16.93
N ALA A 127 -0.94 28.71 -16.47
CA ALA A 127 -0.25 29.87 -17.03
C ALA A 127 0.15 29.68 -18.51
N LEU A 128 0.55 28.47 -18.90
CA LEU A 128 0.85 28.13 -20.31
C LEU A 128 -0.41 28.13 -21.17
N THR A 129 -1.52 27.63 -20.62
CA THR A 129 -2.82 27.65 -21.30
C THR A 129 -3.28 29.08 -21.56
N ASP A 130 -3.17 29.97 -20.57
CA ASP A 130 -3.50 31.38 -20.72
C ASP A 130 -2.60 32.08 -21.75
N ARG A 131 -1.29 31.80 -21.73
CA ARG A 131 -0.35 32.33 -22.73
C ARG A 131 -0.65 31.83 -24.15
N LEU A 132 -1.04 30.57 -24.29
CA LEU A 132 -1.44 30.01 -25.58
C LEU A 132 -2.68 30.71 -26.11
N ALA A 133 -3.71 30.85 -25.29
CA ALA A 133 -4.94 31.56 -25.67
C ALA A 133 -4.67 33.03 -26.06
N ALA A 134 -3.81 33.72 -25.32
CA ALA A 134 -3.40 35.08 -25.66
C ALA A 134 -2.61 35.16 -26.98
N ALA A 135 -1.72 34.20 -27.23
CA ALA A 135 -0.96 34.14 -28.48
C ALA A 135 -1.87 33.82 -29.68
N GLU A 136 -2.85 32.95 -29.52
CA GLU A 136 -3.86 32.64 -30.54
C GLU A 136 -4.71 33.88 -30.86
N ALA A 137 -5.20 34.59 -29.83
CA ALA A 137 -5.94 35.83 -30.02
C ALA A 137 -5.11 36.92 -30.74
N ALA A 138 -3.84 37.07 -30.37
CA ALA A 138 -2.93 38.01 -31.03
C ALA A 138 -2.67 37.63 -32.50
N ARG A 139 -2.56 36.34 -32.81
CA ARG A 139 -2.41 35.84 -34.17
C ARG A 139 -3.67 36.14 -35.01
N ASP A 140 -4.85 35.90 -34.46
CA ASP A 140 -6.12 36.17 -35.15
C ASP A 140 -6.29 37.67 -35.42
N GLU A 141 -5.94 38.51 -34.44
CA GLU A 141 -5.94 39.95 -34.61
C GLU A 141 -4.97 40.37 -35.74
N GLN A 142 -3.73 39.84 -35.74
CA GLN A 142 -2.76 40.13 -36.79
C GLN A 142 -3.24 39.68 -38.17
N SER A 143 -3.85 38.51 -38.27
CA SER A 143 -4.46 38.00 -39.50
C SER A 143 -5.55 38.95 -40.02
N SER A 144 -6.42 39.43 -39.13
CA SER A 144 -7.48 40.39 -39.48
C SER A 144 -6.94 41.72 -39.98
N ARG A 145 -5.89 42.25 -39.34
CA ARG A 145 -5.20 43.48 -39.74
C ARG A 145 -4.51 43.33 -41.09
N ALA A 146 -3.86 42.20 -41.34
CA ALA A 146 -3.23 41.91 -42.63
C ALA A 146 -4.27 41.81 -43.76
N ALA A 147 -5.41 41.16 -43.51
CA ALA A 147 -6.51 41.09 -44.49
C ALA A 147 -7.09 42.47 -44.81
N ALA A 148 -7.31 43.31 -43.79
CA ALA A 148 -7.77 44.69 -43.98
C ALA A 148 -6.75 45.52 -44.80
N ALA A 149 -5.47 45.45 -44.44
CA ALA A 149 -4.41 46.15 -45.18
C ALA A 149 -4.31 45.68 -46.64
N GLY A 150 -4.53 44.38 -46.90
CA GLY A 150 -4.61 43.83 -48.25
C GLY A 150 -5.74 44.46 -49.07
N LYS A 151 -6.94 44.53 -48.50
CA LYS A 151 -8.12 45.14 -49.14
C LYS A 151 -7.94 46.64 -49.38
N ASP A 152 -7.35 47.35 -48.43
CA ASP A 152 -7.05 48.78 -48.56
C ASP A 152 -6.03 49.03 -49.68
N ALA A 153 -5.00 48.18 -49.79
CA ALA A 153 -4.02 48.25 -50.87
C ALA A 153 -4.64 47.95 -52.24
N GLU A 154 -5.53 46.96 -52.34
CA GLU A 154 -6.30 46.68 -53.58
C GLU A 154 -7.15 47.88 -53.99
N THR A 155 -7.86 48.48 -53.02
CA THR A 155 -8.70 49.66 -53.25
C THR A 155 -7.85 50.85 -53.71
N ALA A 156 -6.71 51.09 -53.08
CA ALA A 156 -5.79 52.16 -53.45
C ALA A 156 -5.23 51.97 -54.87
N ARG A 157 -4.86 50.74 -55.25
CA ARG A 157 -4.39 50.42 -56.61
C ARG A 157 -5.50 50.65 -57.65
N ALA A 158 -6.73 50.23 -57.36
CA ALA A 158 -7.87 50.47 -58.25
C ALA A 158 -8.15 51.97 -58.43
N ALA A 159 -8.09 52.75 -57.34
CA ALA A 159 -8.26 54.20 -57.39
C ALA A 159 -7.15 54.90 -58.19
N ALA A 160 -5.89 54.48 -57.99
CA ALA A 160 -4.74 54.98 -58.75
C ALA A 160 -4.90 54.69 -60.25
N HIS A 161 -5.25 53.45 -60.62
CA HIS A 161 -5.48 53.09 -62.01
C HIS A 161 -6.64 53.88 -62.65
N ALA A 162 -7.74 54.07 -61.93
CA ALA A 162 -8.85 54.89 -62.42
C ALA A 162 -8.44 56.37 -62.61
N ALA A 163 -7.58 56.91 -61.74
CA ALA A 163 -7.05 58.26 -61.89
C ALA A 163 -6.11 58.37 -63.11
N GLU A 164 -5.26 57.36 -63.35
CA GLU A 164 -4.40 57.28 -64.53
C GLU A 164 -5.23 57.27 -65.83
N LEU A 165 -6.30 56.47 -65.89
CA LEU A 165 -7.20 56.42 -67.05
C LEU A 165 -7.86 57.77 -67.32
N ARG A 166 -8.42 58.44 -66.29
CA ARG A 166 -9.01 59.78 -66.44
C ARG A 166 -7.99 60.81 -66.90
N ALA A 167 -6.75 60.74 -66.40
CA ALA A 167 -5.68 61.63 -66.83
C ALA A 167 -5.32 61.41 -68.30
N ALA A 168 -5.24 60.14 -68.75
CA ALA A 168 -5.00 59.80 -70.15
C ALA A 168 -6.14 60.28 -71.06
N GLU A 169 -7.40 60.10 -70.66
CA GLU A 169 -8.58 60.60 -71.37
C GLU A 169 -8.55 62.13 -71.50
N ALA A 170 -8.30 62.86 -70.40
CA ALA A 170 -8.20 64.31 -70.41
C ALA A 170 -7.07 64.81 -71.34
N GLN A 171 -5.92 64.14 -71.34
CA GLN A 171 -4.81 64.44 -72.25
C GLN A 171 -5.18 64.20 -73.72
N ALA A 172 -5.90 63.11 -74.02
CA ALA A 172 -6.39 62.83 -75.37
C ALA A 172 -7.37 63.92 -75.83
N THR A 173 -8.36 64.28 -75.00
CA THR A 173 -9.29 65.37 -75.30
C THR A 173 -8.57 66.70 -75.52
N ALA A 174 -7.58 67.04 -74.69
CA ALA A 174 -6.80 68.26 -74.85
C ALA A 174 -6.00 68.27 -76.17
N ARG A 175 -5.45 67.13 -76.58
CA ARG A 175 -4.75 66.99 -77.87
C ARG A 175 -5.71 67.22 -79.04
N THR A 176 -6.88 66.57 -79.02
CA THR A 176 -7.90 66.75 -80.08
C THR A 176 -8.41 68.19 -80.15
N LEU A 177 -8.65 68.85 -79.01
CA LEU A 177 -9.05 70.26 -79.00
C LEU A 177 -7.98 71.17 -79.62
N ARG A 178 -6.70 70.89 -79.36
CA ARG A 178 -5.58 71.63 -79.96
C ARG A 178 -5.53 71.44 -81.47
N GLU A 179 -5.64 70.21 -81.95
CA GLU A 179 -5.69 69.90 -83.39
C GLU A 179 -6.86 70.61 -84.10
N VAL A 180 -8.04 70.65 -83.48
CA VAL A 180 -9.20 71.39 -84.01
C VAL A 180 -8.93 72.89 -84.06
N LEU A 181 -8.38 73.49 -83.00
CA LEU A 181 -8.04 74.92 -82.98
C LEU A 181 -6.98 75.28 -84.02
N ASP A 182 -5.96 74.44 -84.18
CA ASP A 182 -4.92 74.63 -85.20
C ASP A 182 -5.52 74.56 -86.60
N SER A 183 -6.47 73.64 -86.86
CA SER A 183 -7.16 73.53 -88.14
C SER A 183 -8.01 74.76 -88.48
N VAL A 184 -8.72 75.32 -87.49
CA VAL A 184 -9.54 76.54 -87.64
C VAL A 184 -8.65 77.76 -87.87
N THR A 185 -7.53 77.84 -87.16
CA THR A 185 -6.57 78.94 -87.30
C THR A 185 -5.90 78.90 -88.68
N ALA A 186 -5.49 77.72 -89.15
CA ALA A 186 -4.95 77.52 -90.50
C ALA A 186 -5.99 77.85 -91.58
N ALA A 187 -7.25 77.45 -91.42
CA ALA A 187 -8.33 77.79 -92.35
C ALA A 187 -8.57 79.31 -92.44
N ARG A 188 -8.46 80.04 -91.31
CA ARG A 188 -8.58 81.51 -91.29
C ARG A 188 -7.38 82.22 -91.94
N GLN A 189 -6.17 81.68 -91.80
CA GLN A 189 -4.97 82.24 -92.43
C GLN A 189 -4.93 81.96 -93.94
N ASN A 190 -5.58 80.89 -94.40
CA ASN A 190 -5.76 80.56 -95.82
C ASN A 190 -6.94 81.25 -96.50
N VAL A 191 -7.65 82.17 -95.83
CA VAL A 191 -8.58 83.08 -96.52
C VAL A 191 -7.75 84.15 -97.21
N PRO A 192 -7.68 84.18 -98.56
CA PRO A 192 -6.93 85.20 -99.26
C PRO A 192 -7.57 86.57 -98.99
N GLY A 193 -6.72 87.56 -98.71
CA GLY A 193 -7.11 88.96 -98.67
C GLY A 193 -7.97 89.28 -99.87
N THR A 194 -9.21 89.68 -99.58
CA THR A 194 -10.00 90.52 -100.46
C THR A 194 -9.36 91.91 -100.38
N ASP A 195 -8.23 92.08 -101.05
CA ASP A 195 -7.72 93.40 -101.40
C ASP A 195 -8.39 93.82 -102.71
N ALA A 196 -9.12 94.93 -102.59
CA ALA A 196 -9.42 96.00 -103.55
C ALA A 196 -9.51 95.66 -105.05
#